data_AF-A0A7C6MAN9-F1
#
_entry.id   AF-A0A7C6MAN9-F1
#
_cell.length_a   1.000
_cell.length_b   1.000
_cell.length_c   1.000
_cell.angle_alpha   90.00
_cell.angle_beta   90.00
_cell.angle_gamma   90.00
#
_symmetry.space_group_name_H-M   'P 1'
#
loop_
_entity.id
_entity.type
_entity.pdbx_description
1 polymer ?
#
loop_
_entity_poly.entity_id
_entity_poly.type
_entity_poly.pdbx_seq_one_letter_code
_entity_poly.pdbx_strand_id
1 'polypeptide(L)'
;MDNKSILMLFVVLIAVFVFAFTLSLESVQNGQVMYGVYAFVGFLLLIVVSFYESLLLQKEGTSAAYWFKILAGVSLVVLVWYCTRIGALLGWW
;
A
#
# COMPACT_ATOMS: atom_id res chain seq x y z
N MET A 1 17.85 -6.26 -11.16
CA MET A 1 18.10 -4.82 -10.86
C MET A 1 19.33 -4.72 -9.98
N ASP A 2 20.08 -3.61 -10.04
CA ASP A 2 21.12 -3.38 -9.03
C ASP A 2 20.50 -3.21 -7.64
N ASN A 3 21.20 -3.66 -6.59
CA ASN A 3 20.74 -3.54 -5.19
C ASN A 3 20.33 -2.11 -4.81
N LYS A 4 21.00 -1.09 -5.36
CA LYS A 4 20.66 0.32 -5.15
C LYS A 4 19.28 0.67 -5.70
N SER A 5 18.93 0.15 -6.87
CA SER A 5 17.64 0.41 -7.51
C SER A 5 16.50 -0.29 -6.76
N ILE A 6 16.72 -1.51 -6.25
CA ILE A 6 15.75 -2.24 -5.44
C ILE A 6 15.45 -1.48 -4.14
N LEU A 7 16.50 -1.02 -3.46
CA LEU A 7 16.36 -0.22 -2.23
C LEU A 7 15.66 1.11 -2.49
N MET A 8 15.98 1.79 -3.59
CA MET A 8 15.32 3.04 -3.97
C MET A 8 13.82 2.81 -4.21
N LEU A 9 13.47 1.76 -4.95
CA LEU A 9 12.08 1.40 -5.21
C LEU A 9 11.33 1.07 -3.91
N PHE A 10 11.96 0.36 -2.98
CA PHE A 10 11.39 0.10 -1.66
C PHE A 10 11.10 1.39 -0.87
N VAL A 11 12.02 2.35 -0.86
CA VAL A 11 11.83 3.65 -0.20
C VAL A 11 10.69 4.44 -0.85
N VAL A 12 10.59 4.41 -2.18
CA VAL A 12 9.47 5.05 -2.91
C VAL A 12 8.14 4.41 -2.52
N LEU A 13 8.07 3.08 -2.42
CA LEU A 13 6.85 2.40 -1.98
C LEU A 13 6.48 2.75 -0.53
N ILE A 14 7.46 2.91 0.37
CA ILE A 14 7.20 3.41 1.72
C ILE A 14 6.61 4.82 1.68
N ALA A 15 7.16 5.72 0.85
CA ALA A 15 6.60 7.06 0.71
C ALA A 15 5.16 7.01 0.19
N VAL A 16 4.88 6.19 -0.82
CA VAL A 16 3.52 5.96 -1.34
C VAL A 16 2.59 5.42 -0.25
N PHE A 17 3.06 4.50 0.60
CA PHE A 17 2.29 4.00 1.75
C PHE A 17 1.89 5.14 2.69
N VAL A 18 2.84 5.98 3.07
CA VAL A 18 2.59 7.10 3.99
C VAL A 18 1.59 8.08 3.38
N PHE A 19 1.75 8.45 2.10
CA PHE A 19 0.81 9.33 1.43
C PHE A 19 -0.59 8.72 1.31
N ALA A 20 -0.70 7.46 0.88
CA ALA A 20 -1.99 6.78 0.78
C ALA A 20 -2.66 6.67 2.16
N PHE A 21 -1.89 6.40 3.21
CA PHE A 21 -2.39 6.34 4.58
C PHE A 21 -2.89 7.71 5.06
N THR A 22 -2.14 8.79 4.85
CA THR A 22 -2.58 10.14 5.23
C THR A 22 -3.86 10.54 4.49
N LEU A 23 -3.94 10.28 3.17
CA LEU A 23 -5.14 10.54 2.38
C LEU A 23 -6.35 9.71 2.86
N SER A 24 -6.10 8.48 3.32
CA SER A 24 -7.15 7.62 3.88
C SER A 24 -7.75 8.20 5.16
N LEU A 25 -6.91 8.79 6.03
CA LEU A 25 -7.36 9.44 7.27
C LEU A 25 -8.16 10.70 6.95
N GLU A 26 -7.66 11.55 6.05
CA GLU A 26 -8.33 12.76 5.59
C GLU A 26 -9.71 12.46 4.98
N SER A 27 -9.79 11.39 4.18
CA SER A 27 -11.05 10.94 3.58
C SER A 27 -12.08 10.54 4.65
N VAL A 28 -11.65 9.82 5.70
CA VAL A 28 -12.53 9.37 6.80
C VAL A 28 -12.96 10.52 7.70
N GLN A 29 -12.04 11.44 8.01
CA GLN A 29 -12.30 12.52 8.97
C GLN A 29 -13.09 13.68 8.34
N ASN A 30 -12.72 14.08 7.13
CA ASN A 30 -13.28 15.26 6.47
C ASN A 30 -14.31 14.92 5.40
N GLY A 31 -14.62 13.64 5.17
CA GLY A 31 -15.61 13.20 4.18
C GLY A 31 -15.23 13.48 2.73
N GLN A 32 -13.95 13.76 2.46
CA GLN A 32 -13.47 14.11 1.12
C GLN A 32 -13.36 12.84 0.25
N VAL A 33 -14.34 12.66 -0.64
CA VAL A 33 -14.46 11.45 -1.49
C VAL A 33 -13.26 11.31 -2.44
N MET A 34 -12.78 12.40 -3.03
CA MET A 34 -11.63 12.37 -3.96
C MET A 34 -10.36 11.83 -3.28
N TYR A 35 -10.07 12.25 -2.06
CA TYR A 35 -8.91 11.76 -1.31
C TYR A 35 -9.04 10.28 -0.99
N GLY A 36 -10.26 9.80 -0.80
CA GLY A 36 -10.50 8.38 -0.59
C GLY A 36 -10.24 7.53 -1.81
N VAL A 37 -10.64 8.01 -2.99
CA VAL A 37 -10.31 7.34 -4.27
C VAL A 37 -8.79 7.30 -4.46
N TYR A 38 -8.08 8.39 -4.20
CA TYR A 38 -6.61 8.42 -4.32
C TYR A 38 -5.92 7.50 -3.32
N ALA A 39 -6.40 7.43 -2.07
CA ALA A 39 -5.88 6.51 -1.07
C ALA A 39 -6.10 5.04 -1.50
N PHE A 40 -7.30 4.71 -1.98
CA PHE A 40 -7.64 3.36 -2.41
C PHE A 40 -6.79 2.89 -3.60
N VAL A 41 -6.64 3.74 -4.62
CA VAL A 41 -5.77 3.46 -5.78
C VAL A 41 -4.31 3.35 -5.34
N GLY A 42 -3.86 4.22 -4.42
CA GLY A 42 -2.50 4.19 -3.88
C GLY A 42 -2.19 2.87 -3.18
N PHE A 43 -3.09 2.37 -2.31
CA PHE A 43 -2.92 1.08 -1.65
C PHE A 43 -2.96 -0.09 -2.64
N LEU A 44 -3.87 -0.07 -3.62
CA LEU A 44 -3.93 -1.12 -4.64
C LEU A 44 -2.64 -1.22 -5.45
N LEU A 45 -2.14 -0.08 -5.96
CA LEU A 45 -0.89 -0.03 -6.70
C LEU A 45 0.28 -0.51 -5.84
N LEU A 46 0.34 -0.05 -4.59
CA LEU A 46 1.40 -0.45 -3.68
C LEU A 46 1.39 -1.95 -3.42
N ILE A 47 0.23 -2.55 -3.14
CA ILE A 47 0.11 -4.00 -2.90
C ILE A 47 0.51 -4.78 -4.14
N VAL A 48 -0.01 -4.42 -5.31
CA VAL A 48 0.28 -5.13 -6.58
C VAL A 48 1.76 -5.06 -6.92
N VAL A 49 2.35 -3.85 -6.89
CA VAL A 49 3.77 -3.66 -7.22
C VAL A 49 4.66 -4.37 -6.20
N SER A 50 4.39 -4.23 -4.91
CA SER A 50 5.18 -4.88 -3.86
C SER A 50 5.09 -6.41 -3.94
N PHE A 51 3.92 -6.95 -4.25
CA PHE A 51 3.74 -8.38 -4.40
C PHE A 51 4.45 -8.92 -5.65
N TYR A 52 4.35 -8.20 -6.78
CA TYR A 52 5.06 -8.55 -8.01
C TYR A 52 6.58 -8.54 -7.81
N GLU A 53 7.12 -7.47 -7.23
CA GLU A 53 8.55 -7.36 -6.93
C GLU A 53 9.00 -8.46 -5.97
N SER A 54 8.23 -8.76 -4.93
CA SER A 54 8.52 -9.87 -4.02
C SER A 54 8.69 -11.21 -4.76
N LEU A 55 7.81 -11.53 -5.71
CA LEU A 55 7.91 -12.75 -6.51
C LEU A 55 9.12 -12.76 -7.45
N LEU A 56 9.48 -11.61 -8.01
CA LEU A 56 10.65 -11.47 -8.89
C LEU A 56 11.95 -11.68 -8.09
N LEU A 57 12.09 -10.98 -6.97
CA LEU A 57 13.25 -11.02 -6.08
C LEU A 57 13.40 -12.39 -5.38
N GLN A 58 12.29 -13.09 -5.14
CA GLN A 58 12.33 -14.45 -4.59
C GLN A 58 12.99 -15.45 -5.55
N LYS A 59 12.81 -15.28 -6.87
CA LYS A 59 13.51 -16.10 -7.88
C LYS A 59 15.01 -15.82 -7.93
N GLU A 60 15.41 -14.59 -7.62
CA GLU A 60 16.82 -14.18 -7.54
C GLU A 60 17.49 -14.56 -6.20
N GLY A 61 16.75 -15.15 -5.25
CA GLY A 61 17.28 -15.58 -3.95
C GLY A 61 17.68 -14.44 -3.02
N THR A 62 17.18 -13.22 -3.26
CA THR A 62 17.54 -12.03 -2.48
C THR A 62 16.69 -11.90 -1.22
N SER A 63 17.31 -11.49 -0.11
CA SER A 63 16.63 -11.25 1.17
C SER A 63 15.64 -10.07 1.13
N ALA A 64 15.77 -9.17 0.15
CA ALA A 64 14.85 -8.06 -0.07
C ALA A 64 13.41 -8.53 -0.40
N ALA A 65 13.24 -9.72 -0.99
CA ALA A 65 11.92 -10.27 -1.32
C ALA A 65 10.97 -10.34 -0.11
N TYR A 66 11.51 -10.64 1.07
CA TYR A 66 10.75 -10.70 2.32
C TYR A 66 10.21 -9.33 2.74
N TRP A 67 11.01 -8.27 2.57
CA TRP A 67 10.59 -6.91 2.93
C TRP A 67 9.44 -6.41 2.06
N PHE A 68 9.49 -6.65 0.75
CA PHE A 68 8.37 -6.34 -0.15
C PHE A 68 7.11 -7.14 0.20
N LYS A 69 7.26 -8.41 0.61
CA LYS A 69 6.14 -9.24 1.03
C LYS A 69 5.47 -8.71 2.31
N ILE A 70 6.28 -8.30 3.29
CA ILE A 70 5.78 -7.69 4.53
C ILE A 70 5.07 -6.37 4.21
N LEU A 71 5.66 -5.52 3.38
CA LEU A 71 5.07 -4.24 2.99
C LEU A 71 3.72 -4.43 2.28
N ALA A 72 3.61 -5.40 1.37
CA ALA A 72 2.34 -5.77 0.74
C ALA A 72 1.31 -6.26 1.76
N GLY A 73 1.71 -7.14 2.69
CA GLY A 73 0.84 -7.66 3.74
C GLY A 73 0.30 -6.58 4.68
N VAL A 74 1.18 -5.72 5.20
CA VAL A 74 0.79 -4.60 6.07
C VAL A 74 -0.16 -3.66 5.34
N SER A 75 0.14 -3.33 4.09
CA SER A 75 -0.71 -2.43 3.29
C SER A 75 -2.07 -3.03 2.98
N LEU A 76 -2.17 -4.35 2.80
CA LEU A 76 -3.43 -5.05 2.64
C LEU A 76 -4.28 -4.99 3.91
N VAL A 77 -3.66 -5.18 5.09
CA VAL A 77 -4.36 -5.03 6.38
C VAL A 77 -4.91 -3.62 6.54
N VAL A 78 -4.11 -2.60 6.21
CA VAL A 78 -4.54 -1.20 6.26
C VAL A 78 -5.65 -0.91 5.25
N LEU A 79 -5.59 -1.47 4.05
CA LEU A 79 -6.64 -1.34 3.04
C LEU A 79 -7.97 -1.94 3.52
N VAL A 80 -7.94 -3.12 4.14
CA VAL A 80 -9.13 -3.75 4.72
C VAL A 80 -9.69 -2.89 5.86
N TRP A 81 -8.83 -2.36 6.73
CA TRP A 81 -9.24 -1.42 7.76
C TRP A 81 -9.89 -0.15 7.16
N TYR A 82 -9.31 0.40 6.10
CA TYR A 82 -9.85 1.58 5.43
C TYR A 82 -11.23 1.31 4.81
N CYS A 83 -11.37 0.19 4.09
CA CYS A 83 -12.65 -0.25 3.56
C CYS A 83 -13.69 -0.43 4.67
N THR A 84 -13.28 -0.97 5.82
CA THR A 84 -14.21 -1.17 6.92
C THR A 84 -14.66 0.14 7.58
N ARG A 85 -13.81 1.18 7.59
CA ARG A 85 -14.24 2.50 8.04
C ARG A 85 -15.20 3.18 7.07
N ILE A 86 -14.94 3.08 5.77
CA ILE A 86 -15.83 3.65 4.76
C ILE A 86 -17.20 2.98 4.77
N GLY A 87 -17.26 1.64 4.78
CA GLY A 87 -18.57 0.99 4.73
C GLY A 87 -19.41 1.20 5.98
N ALA A 88 -18.78 1.38 7.15
CA ALA A 88 -19.49 1.84 8.36
C ALA A 88 -20.03 3.28 8.20
N LEU A 89 -19.27 4.19 7.59
CA LEU A 89 -19.72 5.55 7.28
C LEU A 89 -20.86 5.57 6.25
N LEU A 90 -20.87 4.63 5.30
CA LEU A 90 -21.90 4.47 4.28
C LEU A 90 -23.13 3.67 4.76
N GLY A 91 -23.08 3.10 5.97
CA GLY A 91 -24.15 2.23 6.50
C GLY A 91 -24.32 0.92 5.73
N TRP A 92 -23.26 0.41 5.10
CA TRP A 92 -23.28 -0.84 4.34
C TRP A 92 -23.30 -2.09 5.23
N TRP A 93 -22.98 -1.95 6.51
CA TRP A 93 -23.16 -2.95 7.57
C TRP A 93 -23.26 -2.28 8.93
#